data_AF-A0A7S0YIS1-F1
#
_entry.id   AF-A0A7S0YIS1-F1
#
_cell.length_a   1.000
_cell.length_b   1.000
_cell.length_c   1.000
_cell.angle_alpha   90.00
_cell.angle_beta   90.00
_cell.angle_gamma   90.00
#
_symmetry.space_group_name_H-M   'P 1'
#
loop_
_entity.id
_entity.type
_entity.pdbx_description
1 polymer ?
#
loop_
_entity_poly.entity_id
_entity_poly.type
_entity_poly.pdbx_seq_one_letter_code
_entity_poly.pdbx_strand_id
1 'polypeptide(L)'
;MNTSNNSHRSLTSEVVNYLIYRYLQESGFTHTAFSFGSESAVTKINIDPNNVPPGSLVTFIQKGLQYLEMEANVDAEGEIEGEYHMISPEELITNDIDQLRQMIQDRKEVERSRPTQGSERKRKKEDRESRDKERDQVVREKEGSKEG
;
A
#
# COMPACT_ATOMS: atom_id res chain seq x y z
N MET A 1 17.99 2.52 44.37
CA MET A 1 17.94 2.16 42.94
C MET A 1 16.82 2.97 42.31
N ASN A 2 17.17 3.95 41.46
CA ASN A 2 16.23 4.84 40.78
C ASN A 2 15.37 4.05 39.78
N THR A 3 14.06 4.05 39.98
CA THR A 3 13.08 3.79 38.93
C THR A 3 13.07 5.00 38.00
N SER A 4 13.88 4.96 36.94
CA SER A 4 13.80 5.99 35.90
C SER A 4 12.48 5.83 35.15
N ASN A 5 11.69 6.90 35.20
CA ASN A 5 10.42 7.09 34.51
C ASN A 5 10.47 6.58 33.06
N ASN A 6 9.61 5.62 32.73
CA ASN A 6 9.38 5.18 31.35
C ASN A 6 8.40 6.11 30.61
N SER A 7 8.40 7.41 30.92
CA SER A 7 7.51 8.42 30.30
C SER A 7 8.03 8.94 28.95
N HIS A 8 9.08 8.33 28.39
CA HIS A 8 9.84 8.87 27.24
C HIS A 8 9.31 8.46 25.86
N ARG A 9 8.15 7.77 25.77
CA ARG A 9 7.70 7.12 24.52
C ARG A 9 6.30 7.48 24.01
N SER A 10 5.51 8.26 24.73
CA SER A 10 4.17 8.63 24.27
C SER A 10 4.16 10.01 23.60
N LEU A 11 3.60 10.09 22.39
CA LEU A 11 3.30 11.35 21.72
C LEU A 11 2.32 12.16 22.60
N THR A 12 2.73 13.37 23.00
CA THR A 12 1.91 14.25 23.82
C THR A 12 1.16 15.26 22.96
N SER A 13 0.05 15.79 23.47
CA SER A 13 -0.69 16.87 22.80
C SER A 13 0.17 18.11 22.58
N GLU A 14 1.17 18.37 23.43
CA GLU A 14 2.12 19.46 23.24
C GLU A 14 2.94 19.29 21.97
N VAL A 15 3.51 18.09 21.75
CA VAL A 15 4.27 17.79 20.53
C VAL A 15 3.38 17.89 19.29
N VAL A 16 2.15 17.35 19.36
CA VAL A 16 1.19 17.43 18.25
C VAL A 16 0.82 18.88 17.94
N ASN A 17 0.48 19.67 18.96
CA ASN A 17 0.15 21.08 18.80
C ASN A 17 1.32 21.86 18.21
N TYR A 18 2.55 21.60 18.66
CA TYR A 18 3.73 22.24 18.10
C TYR A 18 3.91 21.92 16.60
N LEU A 19 3.75 20.66 16.20
CA LEU A 19 3.84 20.25 14.80
C LEU A 19 2.73 20.87 13.93
N ILE A 20 1.50 20.95 14.45
CA ILE A 20 0.37 21.61 13.77
C ILE A 20 0.68 23.11 13.60
N TYR A 21 1.09 23.78 14.67
CA TYR A 21 1.43 25.20 14.63
C TYR A 21 2.52 25.49 13.59
N ARG A 22 3.60 24.69 13.59
CA ARG A 22 4.68 24.78 12.61
C ARG A 22 4.19 24.58 11.18
N TYR A 23 3.35 23.58 10.93
CA TYR A 23 2.74 23.35 9.62
C TYR A 23 1.89 24.55 9.16
N LEU A 24 1.10 25.14 10.04
CA LEU A 24 0.29 26.32 9.72
C LEU A 24 1.18 27.51 9.32
N GLN A 25 2.29 27.72 10.03
CA GLN A 25 3.26 28.76 9.68
C GLN A 25 3.94 28.48 8.33
N GLU A 26 4.43 27.25 8.13
CA GLU A 26 5.14 26.81 6.92
C GLU A 26 4.24 26.88 5.67
N SER A 27 2.93 26.65 5.84
CA SER A 27 1.92 26.71 4.77
C SER A 27 1.36 28.12 4.51
N GLY A 28 1.75 29.13 5.31
CA GLY A 28 1.28 30.51 5.15
C GLY A 28 -0.10 30.81 5.76
N PHE A 29 -0.65 29.94 6.59
CA PHE A 29 -1.92 30.15 7.30
C PHE A 29 -1.73 31.07 8.53
N THR A 30 -1.24 32.29 8.32
CA THR A 30 -0.76 33.21 9.37
C THR A 30 -1.83 33.52 10.43
N HIS A 31 -3.06 33.84 10.03
CA HIS A 31 -4.15 34.13 10.96
C HIS A 31 -4.55 32.91 11.79
N THR A 32 -4.63 31.74 11.14
CA THR A 32 -4.94 30.48 11.83
C THR A 32 -3.82 30.08 12.79
N ALA A 33 -2.56 30.19 12.38
CA ALA A 33 -1.41 29.95 13.24
C ALA A 33 -1.42 30.86 14.47
N PHE A 34 -1.77 32.14 14.31
CA PHE A 34 -1.88 33.08 15.43
C PHE A 34 -2.97 32.65 16.43
N SER A 35 -4.20 32.41 15.97
CA SER A 35 -5.29 31.98 16.84
C SER A 35 -4.97 30.64 17.52
N PHE A 36 -4.51 29.66 16.74
CA PHE A 36 -4.14 28.34 17.25
C PHE A 36 -2.99 28.42 18.27
N GLY A 37 -1.97 29.24 18.01
CA GLY A 37 -0.84 29.41 18.92
C GLY A 37 -1.26 29.98 20.28
N SER A 38 -2.24 30.89 20.28
CA SER A 38 -2.84 31.42 21.51
C SER A 38 -3.68 30.37 22.24
N GLU A 39 -4.56 29.65 21.52
CA GLU A 39 -5.47 28.65 22.11
C GLU A 39 -4.73 27.43 22.66
N SER A 40 -3.72 26.94 21.92
CA SER A 40 -2.93 25.76 22.29
C SER A 40 -1.81 26.04 23.29
N ALA A 41 -1.56 27.33 23.60
CA ALA A 41 -0.43 27.79 24.39
C ALA A 41 0.93 27.28 23.88
N VAL A 42 1.08 27.13 22.55
CA VAL A 42 2.27 26.55 21.90
C VAL A 42 3.58 27.26 22.28
N THR A 43 3.49 28.56 22.58
CA THR A 43 4.64 29.39 22.99
C THR A 43 5.19 29.05 24.36
N LYS A 44 4.48 28.26 25.17
CA LYS A 44 4.90 27.79 26.49
C LYS A 44 5.54 26.39 26.45
N ILE A 45 5.51 25.73 25.30
CA ILE A 45 6.02 24.37 25.13
C ILE A 45 7.55 24.41 25.09
N ASN A 46 8.19 23.48 25.81
CA ASN A 46 9.65 23.37 25.91
C ASN A 46 10.25 22.60 24.71
N ILE A 47 10.06 23.11 23.49
CA ILE A 47 10.65 22.58 22.25
C ILE A 47 11.48 23.68 21.60
N ASP A 48 12.77 23.40 21.34
CA ASP A 48 13.65 24.31 20.60
C ASP A 48 13.28 24.32 19.11
N PRO A 49 12.89 25.49 18.54
CA PRO A 49 12.54 25.58 17.13
C PRO A 49 13.65 25.17 16.16
N ASN A 50 14.92 25.34 16.54
CA ASN A 50 16.06 24.96 15.69
C ASN A 50 16.23 23.45 15.55
N ASN A 51 15.67 22.68 16.49
CA ASN A 51 15.74 21.22 16.48
C ASN A 51 14.58 20.58 15.71
N VAL A 52 13.62 21.36 15.19
CA VAL A 52 12.48 20.84 14.43
C VAL A 52 12.61 21.26 12.96
N PRO A 53 12.98 20.33 12.07
CA PRO A 53 13.12 20.60 10.64
C PRO A 53 11.82 21.12 10.01
N PRO A 54 11.90 21.94 8.94
CA PRO A 54 10.72 22.27 8.13
C PRO A 54 10.06 21.01 7.58
N GLY A 55 8.73 21.00 7.49
CA GLY A 55 7.96 19.86 6.97
C GLY A 55 7.90 18.67 7.92
N SER A 56 8.23 18.83 9.20
CA SER A 56 8.22 17.74 10.18
C SER A 56 6.85 17.06 10.30
N LEU A 57 5.75 17.82 10.37
CA LEU A 57 4.40 17.24 10.44
C LEU A 57 4.09 16.38 9.21
N VAL A 58 4.34 16.90 8.02
CA VAL A 58 4.11 16.20 6.75
C VAL A 58 4.96 14.93 6.69
N THR A 59 6.22 15.00 7.11
CA THR A 59 7.13 13.84 7.15
C THR A 59 6.61 12.75 8.09
N PHE A 60 6.11 13.12 9.27
CA PHE A 60 5.54 12.15 10.20
C PHE A 60 4.26 11.51 9.66
N ILE A 61 3.36 12.29 9.07
CA ILE A 61 2.14 11.77 8.43
C ILE A 61 2.52 10.80 7.31
N GLN A 62 3.45 11.18 6.43
CA GLN A 62 3.90 10.34 5.33
C GLN A 62 4.51 9.01 5.83
N LYS A 63 5.34 9.04 6.88
CA LYS A 63 5.89 7.83 7.49
C LYS A 63 4.82 6.98 8.19
N GLY A 64 3.81 7.61 8.80
CA GLY A 64 2.68 6.92 9.40
C GLY A 64 1.85 6.17 8.35
N LEU A 65 1.60 6.80 7.20
CA LEU A 65 0.93 6.15 6.07
C LEU A 65 1.74 4.97 5.52
N GLN A 66 3.04 5.13 5.34
CA GLN A 66 3.94 4.03 4.91
C GLN A 66 3.97 2.87 5.91
N TYR A 67 3.92 3.18 7.21
CA TYR A 67 3.85 2.16 8.25
C TYR A 67 2.54 1.37 8.16
N LEU A 68 1.41 2.04 7.98
CA LEU A 68 0.11 1.39 7.81
C LEU A 68 0.07 0.54 6.53
N GLU A 69 0.62 1.06 5.42
CA GLU A 69 0.75 0.33 4.16
C GLU A 69 1.59 -0.95 4.31
N MET A 70 2.68 -0.89 5.08
CA MET A 70 3.49 -2.04 5.43
C MET A 70 2.70 -3.05 6.29
N GLU A 71 2.00 -2.60 7.34
CA GLU A 71 1.20 -3.49 8.20
C GLU A 71 0.10 -4.23 7.43
N ALA A 72 -0.44 -3.60 6.38
CA ALA A 72 -1.44 -4.20 5.50
C ALA A 72 -0.83 -5.25 4.56
N ASN A 73 0.45 -5.09 4.18
CA ASN A 73 1.16 -6.00 3.27
C ASN A 73 1.83 -7.19 3.97
N VAL A 74 2.07 -7.09 5.27
CA VAL A 74 2.75 -8.11 6.07
C VAL A 74 1.75 -9.12 6.65
N ASP A 75 2.10 -10.40 6.58
CA ASP A 75 1.32 -11.51 7.14
C ASP A 75 1.51 -11.69 8.66
N ALA A 76 0.95 -12.76 9.24
CA ALA A 76 1.02 -13.02 10.68
C ALA A 76 2.44 -13.39 11.14
N GLU A 77 3.28 -13.87 10.22
CA GLU A 77 4.65 -14.29 10.44
C GLU A 77 5.65 -13.13 10.29
N GLY A 78 5.20 -11.97 9.80
CA GLY A 78 6.05 -10.81 9.58
C GLY A 78 6.66 -10.74 8.18
N GLU A 79 6.20 -11.57 7.26
CA GLU A 79 6.71 -11.67 5.89
C GLU A 79 5.75 -11.04 4.89
N ILE A 80 6.27 -10.60 3.75
CA ILE A 80 5.45 -10.14 2.63
C ILE A 80 5.12 -11.37 1.77
N GLU A 81 3.88 -11.85 1.85
CA GLU A 81 3.44 -12.97 1.01
C GLU A 81 3.27 -12.51 -0.46
N GLY A 82 4.31 -12.68 -1.29
CA GLY A 82 4.27 -12.37 -2.72
C GLY A 82 4.76 -10.96 -3.06
N GLU A 83 4.11 -10.30 -4.03
CA GLU A 83 4.46 -8.93 -4.41
C GLU A 83 3.90 -7.90 -3.42
N TYR A 84 4.66 -6.83 -3.19
CA TYR A 84 4.21 -5.70 -2.38
C TYR A 84 3.17 -4.89 -3.16
N HIS A 85 2.01 -4.66 -2.55
CA HIS A 85 0.90 -3.96 -3.15
C HIS A 85 0.86 -2.52 -2.65
N MET A 86 1.06 -1.59 -3.58
CA MET A 86 0.96 -0.16 -3.29
C MET A 86 -0.48 0.21 -2.91
N ILE A 87 -0.65 0.97 -1.83
CA ILE A 87 -1.95 1.50 -1.38
C ILE A 87 -1.92 3.02 -1.50
N SER A 88 -2.99 3.62 -2.04
CA SER A 88 -3.03 5.08 -2.17
C SER A 88 -3.24 5.75 -0.80
N PRO A 89 -2.79 7.01 -0.60
CA PRO A 89 -3.08 7.75 0.63
C PRO A 89 -4.58 7.83 0.96
N GLU A 90 -5.44 7.96 -0.06
CA GLU A 90 -6.90 7.99 0.11
C GLU A 90 -7.44 6.67 0.64
N GLU A 91 -6.95 5.53 0.13
CA GLU A 91 -7.29 4.20 0.63
C GLU A 91 -6.82 4.05 2.10
N LEU A 92 -5.58 4.44 2.41
CA LEU A 92 -5.02 4.35 3.77
C LEU A 92 -5.78 5.15 4.82
N ILE A 93 -6.34 6.31 4.48
CA ILE A 93 -7.07 7.15 5.44
C ILE A 93 -8.57 6.83 5.54
N THR A 94 -9.11 6.01 4.63
CA THR A 94 -10.56 5.71 4.58
C THR A 94 -10.90 4.28 4.96
N ASN A 95 -9.91 3.41 5.17
CA ASN A 95 -10.09 2.01 5.49
C ASN A 95 -9.34 1.62 6.77
N ASP A 96 -9.88 0.67 7.51
CA ASP A 96 -9.16 0.03 8.62
C ASP A 96 -8.18 -1.04 8.13
N ILE A 97 -7.34 -1.55 9.03
CA ILE A 97 -6.28 -2.50 8.68
C ILE A 97 -6.81 -3.82 8.09
N ASP A 98 -7.98 -4.28 8.53
CA ASP A 98 -8.57 -5.53 8.06
C ASP A 98 -9.13 -5.35 6.64
N GLN A 99 -9.76 -4.22 6.37
CA GLN A 99 -10.21 -3.82 5.04
C GLN A 99 -9.03 -3.69 4.06
N LEU A 100 -7.94 -3.04 4.48
CA LEU A 100 -6.74 -2.88 3.66
C LEU A 100 -6.10 -4.25 3.31
N ARG A 101 -6.06 -5.17 4.28
CA ARG A 101 -5.58 -6.55 4.06
C ARG A 101 -6.46 -7.31 3.08
N GLN A 102 -7.78 -7.18 3.20
CA GLN A 102 -8.72 -7.80 2.26
C GLN A 102 -8.53 -7.26 0.84
N MET A 103 -8.37 -5.94 0.68
CA MET A 103 -8.11 -5.33 -0.62
C MET A 103 -6.82 -5.88 -1.26
N ILE A 104 -5.76 -6.08 -0.48
CA ILE A 104 -4.53 -6.71 -0.96
C ILE A 104 -4.77 -8.16 -1.37
N GLN A 105 -5.51 -8.92 -0.57
CA GLN A 105 -5.82 -10.32 -0.88
C GLN A 105 -6.63 -10.45 -2.18
N ASP A 106 -7.61 -9.57 -2.39
CA ASP A 106 -8.41 -9.53 -3.61
C ASP A 106 -7.54 -9.22 -4.84
N ARG A 107 -6.60 -8.26 -4.72
CA ARG A 107 -5.63 -7.95 -5.78
C ARG A 107 -4.73 -9.16 -6.10
N LYS A 108 -4.24 -9.87 -5.07
CA LYS A 108 -3.46 -11.11 -5.24
C LYS A 108 -4.26 -12.21 -5.95
N GLU A 109 -5.56 -12.36 -5.65
CA GLU A 109 -6.41 -13.36 -6.31
C GLU A 109 -6.64 -13.02 -7.79
N VAL A 110 -6.86 -11.75 -8.11
CA VAL A 110 -6.98 -11.27 -9.50
C VAL A 110 -5.69 -11.53 -10.28
N GLU A 111 -4.52 -11.37 -9.67
CA GLU A 111 -3.24 -11.68 -10.31
C GLU A 111 -3.02 -13.18 -10.51
N ARG A 112 -3.36 -14.01 -9.51
CA ARG A 112 -3.26 -15.49 -9.61
C ARG A 112 -4.21 -16.07 -10.67
N SER A 113 -5.38 -15.44 -10.87
CA SER A 113 -6.37 -15.89 -11.85
C SER A 113 -6.08 -15.41 -13.29
N ARG A 114 -5.16 -14.45 -13.48
CA ARG A 114 -4.70 -14.08 -14.82
C ARG A 114 -3.90 -15.23 -15.45
N PRO A 115 -4.25 -15.70 -16.66
CA PRO A 115 -3.48 -16.73 -17.32
C PRO A 115 -2.07 -16.20 -17.58
N THR A 116 -1.06 -16.91 -17.05
CA THR A 116 0.34 -16.59 -17.35
C THR A 116 0.56 -16.65 -18.86
N GLN A 117 1.41 -15.79 -19.42
CA GLN A 117 1.71 -15.82 -20.87
C GLN A 117 2.15 -17.22 -21.35
N GLY A 118 2.76 -18.03 -20.48
CA GLY A 118 3.08 -19.43 -20.75
C GLY A 118 1.86 -20.34 -20.93
N SER A 119 0.82 -20.16 -20.11
CA SER A 119 -0.43 -20.92 -20.20
C SER A 119 -1.24 -20.59 -21.46
N GLU A 120 -1.28 -19.32 -21.88
CA GLU A 120 -1.89 -18.92 -23.15
C GLU A 120 -1.13 -19.46 -24.37
N ARG A 121 0.22 -19.42 -24.34
CA ARG A 121 1.04 -20.01 -25.41
C ARG A 121 0.84 -21.52 -25.52
N LYS A 122 0.74 -22.21 -24.38
CA LYS A 122 0.52 -23.66 -24.34
C LYS A 122 -0.87 -24.04 -24.86
N ARG A 123 -1.92 -23.33 -24.44
CA ARG A 123 -3.29 -23.49 -24.98
C ARG A 123 -3.34 -23.24 -26.49
N LYS A 124 -2.70 -22.16 -26.98
CA LYS A 124 -2.60 -21.89 -28.43
C LYS A 124 -1.84 -22.98 -29.20
N LYS A 125 -0.85 -23.64 -28.59
CA LYS A 125 -0.10 -24.73 -29.21
C LYS A 125 -0.95 -26.01 -29.27
N GLU A 126 -1.63 -26.35 -28.18
CA GLU A 126 -2.54 -27.51 -28.10
C GLU A 126 -3.73 -27.37 -29.07
N ASP A 127 -4.29 -26.17 -29.22
CA ASP A 127 -5.34 -25.86 -30.22
C ASP A 127 -4.86 -26.00 -31.67
N ARG A 128 -3.58 -25.67 -31.95
CA ARG A 128 -3.00 -25.87 -33.29
C ARG A 128 -2.79 -27.35 -33.59
N GLU A 129 -2.21 -28.09 -32.66
CA GLU A 129 -1.93 -29.53 -32.82
C GLU A 129 -3.22 -30.36 -32.97
N SER A 130 -4.30 -29.97 -32.29
CA SER A 130 -5.60 -30.65 -32.41
C SER A 130 -6.24 -30.40 -33.79
N ARG A 131 -6.19 -29.16 -34.31
CA ARG A 131 -6.66 -28.85 -35.67
C ARG A 131 -5.86 -29.58 -36.76
N ASP A 132 -4.55 -29.69 -36.59
CA ASP A 132 -3.71 -30.40 -37.57
C ASP A 132 -4.04 -31.90 -37.59
N LYS A 133 -4.25 -32.52 -36.42
CA LYS A 133 -4.68 -33.93 -36.33
C LYS A 133 -6.05 -34.19 -36.96
N GLU A 134 -7.01 -33.29 -36.75
CA GLU A 134 -8.34 -33.39 -37.35
C GLU A 134 -8.25 -33.30 -38.89
N ARG A 135 -7.40 -32.40 -39.39
CA ARG A 135 -7.17 -32.24 -40.83
C ARG A 135 -6.55 -33.50 -41.46
N ASP A 136 -5.56 -34.11 -40.80
CA ASP A 136 -4.93 -35.35 -41.27
C ASP A 136 -5.91 -36.53 -41.26
N GLN A 137 -6.80 -36.61 -40.26
CA GLN A 137 -7.82 -37.64 -40.19
C GLN A 137 -8.83 -37.54 -41.34
N VAL A 138 -9.31 -36.32 -41.63
CA VAL A 138 -10.23 -36.06 -42.74
C VAL A 138 -9.61 -36.39 -44.10
N VAL A 139 -8.30 -36.18 -44.27
CA VAL A 139 -7.60 -36.55 -45.51
C VAL A 139 -7.56 -38.07 -45.68
N ARG A 140 -7.20 -38.82 -44.63
CA ARG A 140 -7.15 -40.29 -44.66
C ARG A 140 -8.52 -40.93 -44.96
N GLU A 141 -9.59 -40.40 -44.37
CA GLU A 141 -10.95 -40.91 -44.61
C GLU A 141 -11.41 -40.68 -46.07
N LYS A 142 -11.00 -39.57 -46.69
CA LYS A 142 -11.30 -39.28 -48.10
C LYS A 142 -10.50 -40.13 -49.08
N GLU A 143 -9.28 -40.55 -48.71
CA GLU A 143 -8.44 -41.43 -49.54
C GLU A 143 -8.92 -42.89 -49.45
N GLY A 144 -9.26 -43.39 -48.26
CA GLY A 144 -9.80 -44.75 -48.09
C GLY A 144 -11.16 -44.98 -48.75
N SER A 145 -11.93 -43.93 -49.02
CA SER A 145 -13.24 -44.02 -49.69
C SER A 145 -13.15 -44.04 -51.23
N LYS A 146 -11.96 -43.93 -51.82
CA LYS A 146 -11.75 -43.96 -53.28
C LYS A 146 -11.24 -45.31 -53.81
N GLU A 147 -10.89 -46.24 -52.93
CA GLU A 147 -10.37 -47.58 -53.30
C GLU A 147 -11.38 -48.73 -53.10
N GLY A 148 -12.63 -48.43 -52.75
CA GLY A 148 -13.75 -49.40 -52.71
C GLY A 148 -14.78 -49.12 -53.79
#